data_AF-A0A2V7LM23-F1
#
_entry.id   AF-A0A2V7LM23-F1
#
_cell.length_a   1.000
_cell.length_b   1.000
_cell.length_c   1.000
_cell.angle_alpha   90.00
_cell.angle_beta   90.00
_cell.angle_gamma   90.00
#
_symmetry.space_group_name_H-M   'P 1'
#
loop_
_entity.id
_entity.type
_entity.pdbx_description
1 polymer ?
#
loop_
_entity_poly.entity_id
_entity_poly.type
_entity_poly.pdbx_seq_one_letter_code
_entity_poly.pdbx_strand_id
1 'polypeptide(L)'
;ETESGTYWAAIRPDGTLYGEGQGIIMGKNGDVATWVGQGVGTIKEGGAVSYRGAVYYQSSSPRWSRLNRIAGVFEYEVDAQGNTRAQIWEWK
;
A
#
# COMPACT_ATOMS: atom_id res chain seq x y z
N GLU A 1 13.64 0.47 7.15
CA GLU A 1 13.38 -0.68 6.28
C GLU A 1 13.48 -0.16 4.86
N THR A 2 13.76 -1.02 3.89
CA THR A 2 13.78 -0.62 2.49
C THR A 2 12.64 -1.31 1.78
N GLU A 3 11.89 -0.56 0.98
CA GLU A 3 10.76 -1.04 0.22
C GLU A 3 10.99 -0.68 -1.25
N SER A 4 10.60 -1.59 -2.15
CA SER A 4 10.62 -1.37 -3.59
C SER A 4 9.41 -2.06 -4.20
N GLY A 5 8.68 -1.33 -5.03
CA GLY A 5 7.45 -1.81 -5.63
C GLY A 5 7.11 -1.10 -6.92
N THR A 6 6.10 -1.64 -7.58
CA THR A 6 5.46 -1.06 -8.76
C THR A 6 3.97 -0.93 -8.49
N TYR A 7 3.34 0.05 -9.11
CA TYR A 7 1.91 0.21 -9.05
C TYR A 7 1.39 0.76 -10.37
N TRP A 8 0.10 0.56 -10.59
CA TRP A 8 -0.65 1.23 -11.65
C TRP A 8 -1.90 1.85 -11.07
N ALA A 9 -2.40 2.89 -11.74
CA ALA A 9 -3.67 3.50 -11.41
C ALA A 9 -4.45 3.83 -12.68
N ALA A 10 -5.77 3.73 -12.60
CA ALA A 10 -6.69 4.09 -13.67
C ALA A 10 -7.84 4.94 -13.13
N ILE A 11 -8.19 5.99 -13.88
CA ILE A 11 -9.37 6.81 -13.60
C ILE A 11 -10.62 6.02 -14.01
N ARG A 12 -11.61 5.97 -13.13
CA ARG A 12 -12.91 5.35 -13.34
C ARG A 12 -13.93 6.37 -13.87
N PRO A 13 -15.05 5.91 -14.45
CA PRO A 13 -16.09 6.82 -14.98
C PRO A 13 -16.69 7.79 -13.95
N ASP A 14 -16.68 7.42 -12.66
CA ASP A 14 -17.16 8.26 -11.55
C ASP A 14 -16.10 9.27 -11.06
N GLY A 15 -14.94 9.35 -11.72
CA GLY A 15 -13.83 10.23 -11.35
C GLY A 15 -12.94 9.69 -10.23
N THR A 16 -13.26 8.54 -9.64
CA THR A 16 -12.38 7.88 -8.67
C THR A 16 -11.19 7.22 -9.39
N LEU A 17 -10.15 6.88 -8.63
CA LEU A 17 -9.03 6.07 -9.09
C LEU A 17 -9.21 4.64 -8.60
N TYR A 18 -8.78 3.68 -9.39
CA TYR A 18 -8.44 2.35 -8.92
C TYR A 18 -6.97 2.11 -9.13
N GLY A 19 -6.31 1.55 -8.13
CA GLY A 19 -4.91 1.19 -8.26
C GLY A 19 -4.61 -0.15 -7.63
N GLU A 20 -3.61 -0.81 -8.21
CA GLU A 20 -3.01 -2.01 -7.64
C GLU A 20 -1.50 -1.82 -7.59
N GLY A 21 -0.88 -2.42 -6.59
CA GLY A 21 0.54 -2.40 -6.41
C GLY A 21 1.07 -3.74 -5.93
N GLN A 22 2.36 -3.94 -6.16
CA GLN A 22 3.09 -5.09 -5.65
C GLN A 22 4.55 -4.71 -5.41
N GLY A 23 5.17 -5.38 -4.46
CA GLY A 23 6.57 -5.11 -4.16
C GLY A 23 7.15 -6.03 -3.09
N ILE A 24 8.29 -5.60 -2.58
CA ILE A 24 9.07 -6.28 -1.56
C ILE A 24 9.47 -5.27 -0.48
N ILE A 25 9.40 -5.71 0.77
CA ILE A 25 9.94 -4.99 1.93
C ILE A 25 11.05 -5.82 2.58
N MET A 26 12.14 -5.14 2.90
CA MET A 26 13.31 -5.70 3.58
C MET A 26 13.53 -5.00 4.93
N GLY A 27 13.44 -5.79 5.99
CA GLY A 27 13.70 -5.39 7.35
C GLY A 27 15.19 -5.21 7.61
N LYS A 28 15.56 -4.37 8.58
CA LYS A 28 16.97 -4.13 8.94
C LYS A 28 17.73 -5.38 9.38
N ASN A 29 17.00 -6.41 9.80
CA ASN A 29 17.54 -7.66 10.32
C ASN A 29 17.52 -8.79 9.26
N GLY A 30 17.34 -8.45 7.98
CA GLY A 30 17.28 -9.41 6.87
C GLY A 30 15.92 -10.10 6.68
N ASP A 31 14.91 -9.71 7.46
CA ASP A 31 13.53 -10.17 7.24
C ASP A 31 13.03 -9.65 5.87
N VAL A 32 12.32 -10.49 5.13
CA VAL A 32 11.78 -10.16 3.81
C VAL A 32 10.30 -10.52 3.75
N ALA A 33 9.49 -9.65 3.16
CA ALA A 33 8.12 -9.95 2.76
C ALA A 33 7.84 -9.39 1.38
N THR A 34 7.06 -10.11 0.57
CA THR A 34 6.39 -9.52 -0.59
C THR A 34 5.05 -8.95 -0.16
N TRP A 35 4.55 -7.99 -0.94
CA TRP A 35 3.23 -7.41 -0.72
C TRP A 35 2.51 -7.26 -2.05
N VAL A 36 1.18 -7.42 -2.00
CA VAL A 36 0.25 -7.01 -3.06
C VAL A 36 -0.83 -6.15 -2.42
N GLY A 37 -1.25 -5.10 -3.08
CA GLY A 37 -2.24 -4.17 -2.54
C GLY A 37 -3.15 -3.63 -3.62
N GLN A 38 -4.37 -3.29 -3.22
CA GLN A 38 -5.38 -2.71 -4.10
C GLN A 38 -6.12 -1.61 -3.33
N GLY A 39 -6.51 -0.54 -4.02
CA GLY A 39 -7.21 0.57 -3.38
C GLY A 39 -8.03 1.41 -4.34
N VAL A 40 -8.96 2.16 -3.75
CA VAL A 40 -9.76 3.19 -4.44
C VAL A 40 -9.25 4.55 -4.00
N GLY A 41 -8.95 5.40 -4.99
CA GLY A 41 -8.41 6.74 -4.79
C GLY A 41 -9.42 7.83 -5.12
N THR A 42 -9.27 8.98 -4.47
CA THR A 42 -10.00 10.22 -4.79
C THR A 42 -8.99 11.31 -5.12
N ILE A 43 -9.17 11.98 -6.26
CA ILE A 43 -8.39 13.16 -6.62
C ILE A 43 -8.92 14.35 -5.79
N LYS A 44 -8.01 15.04 -5.12
CA LYS A 44 -8.24 16.21 -4.29
C LYS A 44 -7.76 17.48 -5.01
N GLU A 45 -8.02 18.63 -4.40
CA GLU A 45 -7.57 19.92 -4.90
C GLU A 45 -6.04 19.94 -5.12
N GLY A 46 -5.59 20.66 -6.15
CA GLY A 46 -4.16 20.78 -6.47
C GLY A 46 -3.50 19.49 -6.97
N GLY A 47 -4.28 18.48 -7.36
CA GLY A 47 -3.76 17.20 -7.86
C GLY A 47 -3.34 16.21 -6.76
N ALA A 48 -3.60 16.53 -5.50
CA ALA A 48 -3.42 15.61 -4.38
C ALA A 48 -4.31 14.36 -4.55
N VAL A 49 -3.94 13.24 -3.92
CA VAL A 49 -4.68 11.98 -4.03
C VAL A 49 -4.79 11.29 -2.67
N SER A 50 -5.93 10.67 -2.40
CA SER A 50 -6.19 9.90 -1.19
C SER A 50 -6.72 8.52 -1.53
N TYR A 51 -6.02 7.47 -1.13
CA TYR A 51 -6.39 6.07 -1.36
C TYR A 51 -6.83 5.38 -0.08
N ARG A 52 -7.87 4.55 -0.19
CA ARG A 52 -8.29 3.57 0.81
C ARG A 52 -8.27 2.18 0.21
N GLY A 53 -7.66 1.23 0.89
CA GLY A 53 -7.43 -0.08 0.33
C GLY A 53 -6.98 -1.12 1.31
N ALA A 54 -6.61 -2.28 0.76
CA ALA A 54 -6.05 -3.39 1.49
C ALA A 54 -4.72 -3.82 0.88
N VAL A 55 -3.83 -4.30 1.74
CA VAL A 55 -2.52 -4.86 1.40
C VAL A 55 -2.38 -6.22 2.08
N TYR A 56 -1.83 -7.17 1.35
CA TYR A 56 -1.61 -8.54 1.78
C TYR A 56 -0.13 -8.84 1.64
N TYR A 57 0.42 -9.48 2.66
CA TYR A 57 1.84 -9.76 2.76
C TYR A 57 2.09 -11.26 2.72
N GLN A 58 3.24 -11.65 2.18
CA GLN A 58 3.74 -13.01 2.25
C GLN A 58 5.22 -12.99 2.68
N SER A 59 5.56 -13.78 3.69
CA SER A 59 6.91 -13.86 4.25
C SER A 59 7.26 -15.29 4.66
N SER A 60 8.52 -15.66 4.45
CA SER A 60 9.12 -16.85 5.04
C SER A 60 9.86 -16.56 6.36
N SER A 61 9.97 -15.29 6.77
CA SER A 61 10.60 -14.92 8.04
C SER A 61 9.73 -15.39 9.22
N PRO A 62 10.30 -16.13 10.20
CA PRO A 62 9.58 -16.48 11.43
C PRO A 62 9.04 -15.24 12.17
N ARG A 63 9.80 -14.14 12.20
CA ARG A 63 9.41 -12.89 12.86
C ARG A 63 8.20 -12.23 12.20
N TRP A 64 8.07 -12.37 10.89
CA TRP A 64 6.99 -11.78 10.10
C TRP A 64 5.91 -12.78 9.70
N SER A 65 5.96 -14.01 10.23
CA SER A 65 4.99 -15.09 9.93
C SER A 65 3.53 -14.73 10.24
N ARG A 66 3.29 -13.77 11.16
CA ARG A 66 1.94 -13.24 11.42
C ARG A 66 1.32 -12.57 10.19
N LEU A 67 2.14 -11.96 9.33
CA LEU A 67 1.68 -11.19 8.17
C LEU A 67 0.97 -12.08 7.13
N ASN A 68 1.31 -13.37 7.07
CA ASN A 68 0.75 -14.34 6.12
C ASN A 68 -0.74 -14.67 6.35
N ARG A 69 -1.33 -14.17 7.44
CA ARG A 69 -2.66 -14.59 7.91
C ARG A 69 -3.52 -13.41 8.37
N ILE A 70 -3.14 -12.19 7.97
CA ILE A 70 -3.89 -10.96 8.21
C ILE A 70 -3.96 -10.13 6.94
N ALA A 71 -5.06 -9.39 6.78
CA ALA A 71 -5.12 -8.27 5.85
C ALA A 71 -4.63 -7.00 6.56
N GLY A 72 -3.85 -6.17 5.87
CA GLY A 72 -3.63 -4.79 6.26
C GLY A 72 -4.62 -3.90 5.54
N VAL A 73 -5.34 -3.03 6.24
CA VAL A 73 -6.08 -1.93 5.60
C VAL A 73 -5.25 -0.67 5.67
N PHE A 74 -5.30 0.17 4.66
CA PHE A 74 -4.45 1.34 4.58
C PHE A 74 -5.18 2.62 4.18
N GLU A 75 -4.60 3.71 4.66
CA GLU A 75 -4.78 5.06 4.15
C GLU A 75 -3.47 5.51 3.51
N TYR A 76 -3.52 5.98 2.27
CA TYR A 76 -2.36 6.53 1.57
C TYR A 76 -2.71 7.90 1.00
N GLU A 77 -1.95 8.91 1.39
CA GLU A 77 -2.13 10.29 0.99
C GLU A 77 -0.93 10.75 0.17
N VAL A 78 -1.20 11.44 -0.93
CA VAL A 78 -0.24 12.18 -1.73
C VAL A 78 -0.67 13.64 -1.74
N ASP A 79 0.19 14.54 -1.28
CA ASP A 79 -0.09 15.98 -1.34
C ASP A 79 0.23 16.58 -2.72
N ALA A 80 -0.10 17.85 -2.91
CA ALA A 80 0.12 18.56 -4.18
C ALA A 80 1.61 18.73 -4.56
N GLN A 81 2.52 18.51 -3.61
CA GLN A 81 3.97 18.55 -3.83
C GLN A 81 4.54 17.15 -4.11
N GLY A 82 3.69 16.11 -4.07
CA GLY A 82 4.09 14.72 -4.26
C GLY A 82 4.66 14.07 -2.99
N ASN A 83 4.57 14.69 -1.82
CA ASN A 83 4.93 14.02 -0.57
C ASN A 83 3.88 12.96 -0.25
N THR A 84 4.32 11.87 0.36
CA THR A 84 3.47 10.71 0.61
C THR A 84 3.39 10.39 2.10
N ARG A 85 2.21 9.98 2.55
CA ARG A 85 1.98 9.48 3.92
C ARG A 85 1.12 8.23 3.85
N ALA A 86 1.61 7.17 4.46
CA ALA A 86 0.89 5.90 4.59
C ALA A 86 0.59 5.59 6.06
N GLN A 87 -0.59 5.07 6.33
CA GLN A 87 -0.92 4.39 7.58
C GLN A 87 -1.56 3.05 7.25
N ILE A 88 -1.18 2.01 7.99
CA ILE A 88 -1.64 0.64 7.77
C ILE A 88 -2.02 0.06 9.13
N TRP A 89 -3.17 -0.60 9.19
CA TRP A 89 -3.66 -1.29 10.37
C TRP A 89 -3.92 -2.76 10.05
N GLU A 90 -3.58 -3.63 10.99
CA GLU A 90 -3.97 -5.04 10.90
C GLU A 90 -5.48 -5.14 11.10
N TRP A 91 -6.19 -5.73 10.13
CA TRP A 91 -7.59 -6.07 10.31
C TRP A 91 -7.69 -7.36 11.13
N LYS A 92 -8.29 -7.26 12.32
CA LYS A 92 -8.62 -8.37 13.21
C LYS A 92 -10.04 -8.28 13.72
#